data_AF-A0A6S7JY55-F1
#
_entry.id   AF-A0A6S7JY55-F1
#
_cell.length_a   1.000
_cell.length_b   1.000
_cell.length_c   1.000
_cell.angle_alpha   90.00
_cell.angle_beta   90.00
_cell.angle_gamma   90.00
#
_symmetry.space_group_name_H-M   'P 1'
#
loop_
_entity.id
_entity.type
_entity.pdbx_description
1 polymer ?
#
loop_
_entity_poly.entity_id
_entity_poly.type
_entity_poly.pdbx_seq_one_letter_code
_entity_poly.pdbx_strand_id
1 'polypeptide(L)'
;MRGGTPSSSPSSSSRTSSPSPLITMVGDFDEESHSSADLDSNMVTIHPGISILKAQKKILDTCGEAKKFTHSIMEMLWSREVLATHSMTGRSSNAHKDKKPKPCLDAAKIGALCALVAKKFKLDDQK
;
A
#
# COMPACT_ATOMS: atom_id res chain seq x y z
N MET A 1 2.31 -63.60 -8.43
CA MET A 1 3.11 -63.61 -7.20
C MET A 1 2.86 -62.29 -6.46
N ARG A 2 2.71 -62.37 -5.14
CA ARG A 2 2.24 -61.33 -4.21
C ARG A 2 3.39 -60.45 -3.69
N GLY A 3 3.02 -59.24 -3.25
CA GLY A 3 3.62 -58.54 -2.10
C GLY A 3 4.62 -57.45 -2.47
N GLY A 4 4.66 -56.29 -1.82
CA GLY A 4 3.91 -55.80 -0.67
C GLY A 4 4.63 -54.58 -0.09
N THR A 5 3.89 -53.54 0.27
CA THR A 5 4.37 -52.44 1.10
C THR A 5 4.60 -52.93 2.53
N PRO A 6 5.55 -52.32 3.25
CA PRO A 6 5.27 -52.00 4.64
C PRO A 6 5.55 -50.53 4.99
N SER A 7 4.52 -49.93 5.57
CA SER A 7 4.54 -48.75 6.44
C SER A 7 5.31 -49.05 7.73
N SER A 8 6.01 -48.07 8.31
CA SER A 8 6.06 -47.78 9.77
C SER A 8 7.00 -46.60 10.06
N SER A 9 6.47 -45.52 10.64
CA SER A 9 7.20 -44.66 11.61
C SER A 9 6.99 -45.25 13.01
N PRO A 10 7.88 -45.06 14.02
CA PRO A 10 7.94 -43.78 14.74
C PRO A 10 9.27 -43.42 15.49
N SER A 11 9.32 -42.15 15.92
CA SER A 11 9.89 -41.61 17.18
C SER A 11 11.40 -41.55 17.52
N SER A 12 11.79 -40.29 17.78
CA SER A 12 12.52 -39.75 18.96
C SER A 12 14.05 -39.89 19.11
N SER A 13 14.66 -38.69 19.15
CA SER A 13 15.66 -38.21 20.11
C SER A 13 17.04 -38.88 20.18
N SER A 14 18.09 -38.13 19.83
CA SER A 14 19.17 -37.76 20.79
C SER A 14 20.17 -36.77 20.18
N ARG A 15 20.65 -35.90 21.06
CA ARG A 15 21.48 -34.71 20.87
C ARG A 15 22.95 -35.10 20.76
N THR A 16 23.72 -34.48 19.86
CA THR A 16 25.19 -34.34 20.01
C THR A 16 25.69 -33.00 19.45
N SER A 17 25.86 -32.05 20.36
CA SER A 17 26.98 -31.08 20.55
C SER A 17 27.70 -30.35 19.38
N SER A 18 27.64 -29.01 19.48
CA SER A 18 28.65 -27.96 19.14
C SER A 18 28.91 -27.59 17.65
N PRO A 19 29.25 -26.31 17.31
CA PRO A 19 30.09 -25.38 18.10
C PRO A 19 29.72 -23.85 18.14
N SER A 20 30.18 -23.20 19.23
CA SER A 20 30.80 -21.85 19.36
C SER A 20 30.01 -20.55 19.02
N PRO A 21 30.56 -19.36 19.35
CA PRO A 21 30.34 -18.62 20.60
C PRO A 21 29.56 -17.30 20.41
N LEU A 22 29.07 -16.77 21.53
CA LEU A 22 28.34 -15.51 21.66
C LEU A 22 29.15 -14.32 21.13
N ILE A 23 28.66 -13.65 20.08
CA ILE A 23 28.96 -12.24 19.82
C ILE A 23 27.70 -11.46 20.21
N THR A 24 27.72 -10.92 21.43
CA THR A 24 26.83 -9.84 21.84
C THR A 24 27.38 -8.54 21.24
N MET A 25 26.80 -8.10 20.14
CA MET A 25 26.86 -6.70 19.74
C MET A 25 25.43 -6.18 19.69
N VAL A 26 24.94 -5.79 20.87
CA VAL A 26 23.82 -4.86 20.95
C VAL A 26 24.41 -3.51 20.55
N GLY A 27 24.31 -3.23 19.25
CA GLY A 27 24.50 -1.89 18.75
C GLY A 27 23.49 -0.99 19.44
N ASP A 28 24.02 0.09 19.99
CA ASP A 28 23.30 1.28 20.43
C ASP A 28 22.40 1.73 19.26
N PHE A 29 21.14 1.26 19.27
CA PHE A 29 20.11 1.86 18.44
C PHE A 29 19.66 3.08 19.23
N ASP A 30 20.23 4.22 18.85
CA ASP A 30 19.64 5.52 19.11
C ASP A 30 18.22 5.46 18.56
N GLU A 31 17.27 5.16 19.45
CA GLU A 31 15.84 5.29 19.20
C GLU A 31 15.58 6.79 19.11
N GLU A 32 15.91 7.36 17.96
CA GLU A 32 15.56 8.72 17.58
C GLU A 32 14.04 8.80 17.57
N SER A 33 13.50 9.16 18.73
CA SER A 33 12.12 9.48 18.99
C SER A 33 11.74 10.67 18.11
N HIS A 34 11.36 10.37 16.86
CA HIS A 34 10.77 11.34 15.97
C HIS A 34 9.39 11.72 16.52
N SER A 35 9.38 12.81 17.27
CA SER A 35 8.18 13.52 17.71
C SER A 35 7.15 13.59 16.59
N SER A 36 6.00 12.94 16.78
CA SER A 36 4.89 12.88 15.82
C SER A 36 4.24 14.24 15.53
N ALA A 37 4.59 15.28 16.30
CA ALA A 37 4.04 16.63 16.18
C ALA A 37 4.53 17.40 14.93
N ASP A 38 5.65 17.00 14.31
CA ASP A 38 6.22 17.72 13.17
C ASP A 38 5.54 17.39 11.83
N LEU A 39 4.98 16.18 11.69
CA LEU A 39 4.36 15.74 10.43
C LEU A 39 3.03 16.44 10.15
N ASP A 40 2.20 16.65 11.17
CA ASP A 40 0.92 17.37 11.05
C ASP A 40 1.13 18.82 10.61
N SER A 41 2.20 19.47 11.09
CA SER A 41 2.57 20.85 10.72
C SER A 41 2.97 21.00 9.23
N ASN A 42 3.26 19.89 8.56
CA ASN A 42 3.69 19.86 7.16
C ASN A 42 2.60 19.40 6.17
N MET A 43 1.41 19.07 6.64
CA MET A 43 0.27 18.75 5.76
C MET A 43 -0.44 20.02 5.27
N VAL A 44 -0.96 19.98 4.05
CA VAL A 44 -1.78 21.03 3.44
C VAL A 44 -2.97 20.39 2.76
N THR A 45 -4.14 20.95 3.05
CA THR A 45 -5.41 20.58 2.41
C THR A 45 -5.48 21.22 1.03
N ILE A 46 -5.50 20.40 -0.02
CA ILE A 46 -5.62 20.87 -1.42
C ILE A 46 -7.06 20.81 -1.94
N HIS A 47 -7.89 19.98 -1.31
CA HIS A 47 -9.31 19.81 -1.57
C HIS A 47 -9.99 19.31 -0.29
N PRO A 48 -11.27 19.61 -0.03
CA PRO A 48 -12.02 18.95 1.03
C PRO A 48 -11.86 17.42 0.98
N GLY A 49 -11.40 16.81 2.08
CA GLY A 49 -11.12 15.38 2.18
C GLY A 49 -9.76 14.91 1.63
N ILE A 50 -8.92 15.82 1.12
CA ILE A 50 -7.58 15.50 0.61
C ILE A 50 -6.52 16.44 1.20
N SER A 51 -5.65 15.86 2.03
CA SER A 51 -4.49 16.52 2.62
C SER A 51 -3.22 15.77 2.24
N ILE A 52 -2.19 16.50 1.83
CA ILE A 52 -0.89 15.96 1.43
C ILE A 52 0.25 16.81 2.01
N LEU A 53 1.48 16.34 1.95
CA LEU A 53 2.63 17.12 2.44
C LEU A 53 2.89 18.36 1.56
N LYS A 54 3.40 19.45 2.16
CA LYS A 54 3.79 20.68 1.42
C LYS A 54 4.74 20.39 0.26
N ALA A 55 5.69 19.48 0.45
CA ALA A 55 6.64 19.06 -0.59
C ALA A 55 5.92 18.36 -1.76
N GLN A 56 4.99 17.47 -1.46
CA GLN A 56 4.17 16.77 -2.47
C GLN A 56 3.29 17.74 -3.25
N LYS A 57 2.72 18.74 -2.57
CA LYS A 57 1.94 19.81 -3.23
C LYS A 57 2.77 20.55 -4.28
N LYS A 58 4.02 20.91 -3.97
CA LYS A 58 4.91 21.57 -4.95
C LYS A 58 5.12 20.72 -6.21
N ILE A 59 5.25 19.40 -6.06
CA ILE A 59 5.39 18.47 -7.19
C ILE A 59 4.08 18.40 -8.01
N LEU A 60 2.93 18.39 -7.36
CA LEU A 60 1.63 18.41 -8.04
C LEU A 60 1.36 19.73 -8.77
N ASP A 61 1.87 20.85 -8.26
CA ASP A 61 1.70 22.16 -8.87
C ASP A 61 2.46 22.28 -10.20
N THR A 62 3.58 21.56 -10.37
CA THR A 62 4.34 21.51 -11.64
C THR A 62 3.79 20.51 -12.66
N CYS A 63 2.84 19.66 -12.26
CA CYS A 63 2.28 18.65 -13.14
C CYS A 63 1.18 19.25 -14.05
N GLY A 64 1.52 19.46 -15.33
CA GLY A 64 0.63 20.04 -16.34
C GLY A 64 -0.26 19.04 -17.09
N GLU A 65 -0.12 17.73 -16.83
CA GLU A 65 -0.89 16.69 -17.51
C GLU A 65 -1.85 16.00 -16.53
N ALA A 66 -3.14 15.95 -16.87
CA ALA A 66 -4.17 15.39 -16.01
C ALA A 66 -3.90 13.93 -15.60
N LYS A 67 -3.44 13.10 -16.53
CA LYS A 67 -3.11 11.69 -16.27
C LYS A 67 -1.97 11.56 -15.26
N LYS A 68 -0.85 12.26 -15.48
CA LYS A 68 0.30 12.23 -14.56
C LYS A 68 -0.08 12.78 -13.18
N PHE A 69 -0.82 13.90 -13.14
CA PHE A 69 -1.32 14.48 -11.91
C PHE A 69 -2.16 13.48 -11.12
N THR A 70 -3.08 12.77 -11.79
CA THR A 70 -3.96 11.77 -11.17
C THR A 70 -3.18 10.58 -10.62
N HIS A 71 -2.19 10.06 -11.35
CA HIS A 71 -1.35 8.98 -10.82
C HIS A 71 -0.51 9.43 -9.62
N SER A 72 0.10 10.61 -9.70
CA SER A 72 0.92 11.14 -8.60
C SER A 72 0.12 11.32 -7.33
N ILE A 73 -1.07 11.92 -7.40
CA ILE A 73 -1.91 12.09 -6.21
C ILE A 73 -2.45 10.75 -5.68
N MET A 74 -2.77 9.78 -6.54
CA MET A 74 -3.15 8.44 -6.07
C MET A 74 -2.05 7.77 -5.24
N GLU A 75 -0.80 7.88 -5.66
CA GLU A 75 0.35 7.36 -4.92
C GLU A 75 0.63 8.11 -3.61
N MET A 76 0.15 9.35 -3.48
CA MET A 76 0.24 10.14 -2.24
C MET A 76 -0.90 9.81 -1.26
N LEU A 77 -2.07 9.40 -1.76
CA LEU A 77 -3.27 9.14 -0.93
C LEU A 77 -3.39 7.69 -0.46
N TRP A 78 -2.82 6.75 -1.20
CA TRP A 78 -2.89 5.32 -0.90
C TRP A 78 -1.51 4.67 -1.00
N SER A 79 -1.28 3.69 -0.12
CA SER A 79 -0.10 2.85 -0.24
C SER A 79 -0.14 2.01 -1.51
N ARG A 80 1.04 1.58 -1.96
CA ARG A 80 1.18 0.69 -3.14
C ARG A 80 0.41 -0.62 -2.96
N GLU A 81 0.37 -1.14 -1.74
CA GLU A 81 -0.39 -2.35 -1.41
C GLU A 81 -1.90 -2.14 -1.61
N VAL A 82 -2.45 -1.03 -1.13
CA VAL A 82 -3.87 -0.70 -1.31
C VAL A 82 -4.19 -0.57 -2.80
N LEU A 83 -3.37 0.16 -3.56
CA LEU A 83 -3.56 0.33 -5.01
C LEU A 83 -3.46 -0.99 -5.80
N ALA A 84 -2.67 -1.96 -5.33
CA ALA A 84 -2.54 -3.26 -5.97
C ALA A 84 -3.71 -4.20 -5.66
N THR A 85 -4.25 -4.12 -4.44
CA THR A 85 -5.26 -5.05 -3.92
C THR A 85 -6.70 -4.57 -4.07
N HIS A 86 -6.92 -3.26 -4.18
CA HIS A 86 -8.25 -2.67 -4.33
C HIS A 86 -8.58 -2.37 -5.79
N SER A 87 -9.85 -2.07 -6.05
CA SER A 87 -10.35 -1.63 -7.35
C SER A 87 -11.25 -0.42 -7.19
N MET A 88 -11.52 0.26 -8.30
CA MET A 88 -12.36 1.46 -8.28
C MET A 88 -13.85 1.17 -8.02
N THR A 89 -14.34 -0.05 -8.29
CA THR A 89 -15.78 -0.36 -8.18
C THR A 89 -16.12 -1.56 -7.32
N GLY A 90 -15.12 -2.33 -6.86
CA GLY A 90 -15.34 -3.55 -6.09
C GLY A 90 -15.89 -4.73 -6.91
N ARG A 91 -16.14 -4.56 -8.22
CA ARG A 91 -16.79 -5.57 -9.06
C ARG A 91 -15.79 -6.57 -9.64
N SER A 92 -16.22 -7.81 -9.77
CA SER A 92 -15.47 -8.83 -10.52
C SER A 92 -15.47 -8.51 -12.01
N SER A 93 -14.37 -8.85 -12.69
CA SER A 93 -14.30 -8.70 -14.14
C SER A 93 -15.16 -9.76 -14.83
N ASN A 94 -15.95 -9.35 -15.83
CA ASN A 94 -16.74 -10.29 -16.63
C ASN A 94 -15.87 -11.30 -17.39
N ALA A 95 -14.60 -10.95 -17.67
CA ALA A 95 -13.64 -11.82 -18.34
C ALA A 95 -12.99 -12.87 -17.41
N HIS A 96 -13.02 -12.65 -16.09
CA HIS A 96 -12.38 -13.52 -15.09
C HIS A 96 -13.30 -13.73 -13.90
N LYS A 97 -14.41 -14.44 -14.15
CA LYS A 97 -15.45 -14.71 -13.14
C LYS A 97 -15.00 -15.66 -12.04
N ASP A 98 -13.95 -16.44 -12.30
CA ASP A 98 -13.29 -17.37 -11.39
C ASP A 98 -12.44 -16.66 -10.32
N LYS A 99 -12.03 -15.41 -10.58
CA LYS A 99 -11.23 -14.63 -9.64
C LYS A 99 -12.13 -13.88 -8.65
N LYS A 100 -11.75 -13.92 -7.38
CA LYS A 100 -12.43 -13.16 -6.32
C LYS A 100 -12.38 -11.65 -6.63
N PRO A 101 -13.47 -10.91 -6.42
CA PRO A 101 -13.50 -9.47 -6.61
C PRO A 101 -12.56 -8.79 -5.61
N LYS A 102 -11.89 -7.73 -6.08
CA LYS A 102 -11.10 -6.85 -5.23
C LYS A 102 -12.01 -5.93 -4.43
N PRO A 103 -11.70 -5.57 -3.17
CA PRO A 103 -12.45 -4.55 -2.45
C PRO A 103 -12.43 -3.19 -3.17
N CYS A 104 -13.39 -2.32 -2.84
CA CYS A 104 -13.48 -0.99 -3.41
C CYS A 104 -12.56 0.00 -2.68
N LEU A 105 -11.96 0.93 -3.41
CA LEU A 105 -11.30 2.10 -2.82
C LEU A 105 -12.33 2.99 -2.10
N ASP A 106 -11.84 3.79 -1.15
CA ASP A 106 -12.65 4.77 -0.42
C ASP A 106 -13.33 5.74 -1.40
N ALA A 107 -14.66 5.59 -1.52
CA ALA A 107 -15.48 6.35 -2.46
C ALA A 107 -15.44 7.86 -2.19
N ALA A 108 -15.31 8.29 -0.93
CA ALA A 108 -15.24 9.70 -0.58
C ALA A 108 -13.94 10.33 -1.10
N LYS A 109 -12.81 9.64 -0.91
CA LYS A 109 -11.50 10.08 -1.43
C LYS A 109 -11.46 10.07 -2.96
N ILE A 110 -12.04 9.07 -3.60
CA ILE A 110 -12.14 9.01 -5.06
C ILE A 110 -13.00 10.17 -5.60
N GLY A 111 -14.15 10.46 -4.98
CA GLY A 111 -14.99 11.59 -5.36
C GLY A 111 -14.26 12.94 -5.22
N ALA A 112 -13.56 13.13 -4.10
CA ALA A 112 -12.73 14.33 -3.88
C ALA A 112 -11.59 14.43 -4.91
N LEU A 113 -10.98 13.31 -5.28
CA LEU A 113 -9.92 13.26 -6.29
C LEU A 113 -10.47 13.68 -7.67
N CYS A 114 -11.60 13.11 -8.09
CA CYS A 114 -12.26 13.48 -9.35
C CYS A 114 -12.59 14.97 -9.38
N ALA A 115 -13.19 15.50 -8.31
CA ALA A 115 -13.52 16.93 -8.21
C ALA A 115 -12.28 17.84 -8.29
N LEU A 116 -11.19 17.45 -7.62
CA LEU A 116 -9.92 18.19 -7.68
C LEU A 116 -9.32 18.20 -9.08
N VAL A 117 -9.28 17.05 -9.76
CA VAL A 117 -8.74 16.92 -11.12
C VAL A 117 -9.61 17.72 -12.10
N ALA A 118 -10.93 17.59 -12.03
CA ALA A 118 -11.86 18.35 -12.87
C ALA A 118 -11.69 19.86 -12.67
N LYS A 119 -11.58 20.33 -11.42
CA LYS A 119 -11.32 21.74 -11.10
C LYS A 119 -9.99 22.24 -11.64
N LYS A 120 -8.90 21.48 -11.49
CA LYS A 120 -7.55 21.89 -11.92
C LYS A 120 -7.44 21.96 -13.44
N PHE A 121 -8.02 20.99 -14.14
CA PHE A 121 -7.87 20.85 -15.60
C PHE A 121 -9.08 21.35 -16.39
N LYS A 122 -10.09 21.92 -15.73
CA LYS A 122 -11.35 22.39 -16.34
C LYS A 122 -11.99 21.31 -17.21
N LEU A 123 -12.01 20.09 -16.69
CA LEU A 123 -12.70 18.99 -17.37
C LEU A 123 -14.18 19.16 -17.05
N ASP A 124 -14.97 19.51 -18.06
CA ASP A 124 -16.42 19.42 -17.95
C ASP A 124 -16.79 17.94 -17.82
N ASP A 125 -17.55 17.59 -16.77
CA ASP A 125 -18.18 16.28 -16.64
C ASP A 125 -19.11 16.10 -17.86
N GLN A 126 -18.59 15.43 -18.90
CA GLN A 126 -19.36 14.97 -20.04
C GLN A 126 -20.31 13.88 -19.51
N LYS A 127 -21.46 14.33 -19.02
CA LYS A 127 -22.59 13.50 -18.59
C LYS A 127 -23.38 13.01 -19.79
#